data_AF-A0A1X2F886-F1
#
_entry.id   AF-A0A1X2F886-F1
#
_cell.length_a   1.000
_cell.length_b   1.000
_cell.length_c   1.000
_cell.angle_alpha   90.00
_cell.angle_beta   90.00
_cell.angle_gamma   90.00
#
_symmetry.space_group_name_H-M   'P 1'
#
loop_
_entity.id
_entity.type
_entity.pdbx_description
1 polymer ?
#
loop_
_entity_poly.entity_id
_entity_poly.type
_entity_poly.pdbx_seq_one_letter_code
_entity_poly.pdbx_strand_id
1 'polypeptide(L)'
;MHDNADADSPAAAIDEWWPLLHEEIRRWMVNNFWSPVSEYSVDEITRLGGPERTHPFWDQRDGEFYLPAEAVRWIIGCPDFDRLKLPKEPDPRAAYFRRGWPHRRRGYA
;
A
#
# COMPACT_ATOMS: atom_id res chain seq x y z
N MET A 1 2.11 33.21 20.21
CA MET A 1 2.31 33.44 18.76
C MET A 1 3.28 32.39 18.23
N HIS A 2 2.73 31.25 17.79
CA HIS A 2 3.20 30.51 16.63
C HIS A 2 1.93 30.12 15.91
N ASP A 3 1.49 31.04 15.06
CA ASP A 3 0.50 30.82 14.01
C ASP A 3 1.31 30.25 12.84
N ASN A 4 1.07 28.99 12.46
CA ASN A 4 1.41 28.41 11.15
C ASN A 4 0.74 27.05 11.04
N ALA A 5 -0.37 27.04 10.31
CA ALA A 5 -0.84 26.02 9.37
C ALA A 5 -0.44 24.55 9.65
N ASP A 6 -1.44 23.74 10.01
CA ASP A 6 -1.81 22.57 9.20
C ASP A 6 -3.25 22.15 9.55
N ALA A 7 -4.21 22.96 9.10
CA ALA A 7 -5.62 22.57 9.06
C ALA A 7 -5.88 21.85 7.72
N ASP A 8 -5.16 20.77 7.50
CA ASP A 8 -5.45 19.73 6.52
C ASP A 8 -5.23 18.46 7.33
N SER A 9 -6.27 17.78 7.78
CA SER A 9 -6.10 16.43 8.35
C SER A 9 -6.34 15.45 7.21
N PRO A 10 -5.32 14.94 6.50
CA PRO A 10 -5.52 14.36 5.19
C PRO A 10 -4.79 13.01 5.12
N ALA A 11 -5.37 12.00 5.77
CA ALA A 11 -4.75 10.69 6.02
C ALA A 11 -3.52 10.73 6.93
N ALA A 12 -3.40 9.76 7.83
CA ALA A 12 -2.15 9.58 8.58
C ALA A 12 -0.98 9.45 7.59
N ALA A 13 0.16 10.06 7.93
CA ALA A 13 1.34 10.02 7.07
C ALA A 13 1.72 8.55 6.80
N ILE A 14 2.33 8.25 5.65
CA ILE A 14 2.68 6.87 5.27
C ILE A 14 3.44 6.14 6.40
N ASP A 15 4.27 6.88 7.14
CA ASP A 15 5.00 6.42 8.32
C ASP A 15 4.13 5.83 9.43
N GLU A 16 2.87 6.26 9.56
CA GLU A 16 1.97 5.85 10.64
C GLU A 16 1.28 4.52 10.35
N TRP A 17 0.78 4.33 9.12
CA TRP A 17 0.03 3.11 8.75
C TRP A 17 0.88 2.05 8.04
N TRP A 18 1.95 2.44 7.35
CA TRP A 18 2.84 1.49 6.67
C TRP A 18 3.42 0.41 7.61
N PRO A 19 4.03 0.73 8.77
CA PRO A 19 4.58 -0.29 9.65
C PRO A 19 3.51 -1.21 10.25
N LEU A 20 2.27 -0.73 10.36
CA LEU A 20 1.13 -1.49 10.89
C LEU A 20 0.54 -2.47 9.86
N LEU A 21 0.76 -2.24 8.56
CA LEU A 21 0.27 -3.14 7.53
C LEU A 21 0.86 -4.54 7.67
N HIS A 22 0.04 -5.53 7.31
CA HIS A 22 0.49 -6.91 7.24
C HIS A 22 1.72 -7.04 6.32
N GLU A 23 2.72 -7.83 6.75
CA GLU A 23 4.00 -7.99 6.02
C GLU A 23 3.73 -8.38 4.56
N GLU A 24 2.75 -9.25 4.29
CA GLU A 24 2.41 -9.66 2.93
C GLU A 24 1.79 -8.57 2.04
N ILE A 25 0.95 -7.67 2.59
CA ILE A 25 0.44 -6.53 1.81
C ILE A 25 1.62 -5.63 1.43
N ARG A 26 2.47 -5.28 2.41
CA ARG A 26 3.68 -4.46 2.18
C ARG A 26 4.59 -5.09 1.14
N ARG A 27 4.85 -6.40 1.23
CA ARG A 27 5.63 -7.13 0.22
C ARG A 27 5.00 -7.05 -1.15
N TRP A 28 3.70 -7.31 -1.25
CA TRP A 28 3.02 -7.28 -2.53
C TRP A 28 3.09 -5.89 -3.15
N MET A 29 2.87 -4.84 -2.38
CA MET A 29 3.01 -3.44 -2.82
C MET A 29 4.43 -3.14 -3.28
N VAL A 30 5.44 -3.52 -2.50
CA VAL A 30 6.87 -3.35 -2.84
C VAL A 30 7.25 -4.05 -4.15
N ASN A 31 6.64 -5.21 -4.43
CA ASN A 31 6.90 -5.97 -5.65
C ASN A 31 5.99 -5.58 -6.83
N ASN A 32 4.96 -4.76 -6.59
CA ASN A 32 3.93 -4.42 -7.57
C ASN A 32 3.50 -2.94 -7.50
N PHE A 33 4.44 -2.00 -7.34
CA PHE A 33 4.14 -0.56 -7.29
C PHE A 33 3.38 -0.02 -8.52
N TRP A 34 3.61 -0.63 -9.68
CA TRP A 34 2.96 -0.27 -10.95
C TRP A 34 1.64 -1.00 -11.17
N SER A 35 1.17 -1.77 -10.18
CA SER A 35 -0.08 -2.50 -10.24
C SER A 35 -1.14 -1.86 -9.35
N PRO A 36 -2.41 -2.00 -9.71
CA PRO A 36 -3.52 -1.47 -8.94
C PRO A 36 -3.56 -2.13 -7.55
N VAL A 37 -3.61 -1.31 -6.52
CA VAL A 37 -3.78 -1.75 -5.14
C VAL A 37 -5.16 -2.38 -5.01
N SER A 38 -5.19 -3.66 -4.63
CA SER A 38 -6.44 -4.39 -4.40
C SER A 38 -7.31 -3.65 -3.37
N GLU A 39 -8.63 -3.63 -3.59
CA GLU A 39 -9.60 -3.02 -2.66
C GLU A 39 -9.44 -3.52 -1.23
N TYR A 40 -9.01 -4.77 -1.05
CA TYR A 40 -8.74 -5.34 0.25
C TYR A 40 -7.56 -4.65 0.96
N SER A 41 -6.48 -4.37 0.22
CA SER A 41 -5.34 -3.64 0.76
C SER A 41 -5.72 -2.20 1.10
N VAL A 42 -6.58 -1.56 0.31
CA VAL A 42 -7.09 -0.21 0.61
C VAL A 42 -7.98 -0.21 1.85
N ASP A 43 -8.84 -1.23 2.01
CA ASP A 43 -9.68 -1.39 3.21
C ASP A 43 -8.83 -1.57 4.47
N GLU A 44 -7.77 -2.38 4.41
CA GLU A 44 -6.86 -2.55 5.53
C GLU A 44 -6.09 -1.26 5.86
N ILE A 45 -5.61 -0.53 4.85
CA ILE A 45 -4.95 0.77 5.03
C ILE A 45 -5.89 1.75 5.71
N THR A 46 -7.15 1.81 5.27
CA THR A 46 -8.19 2.67 5.85
C THR A 46 -8.44 2.30 7.31
N ARG A 47 -8.53 1.00 7.64
CA ARG A 47 -8.71 0.52 9.03
C ARG A 47 -7.55 0.87 9.95
N LEU A 48 -6.34 0.96 9.42
CA LEU A 48 -5.13 1.31 10.16
C LEU A 48 -4.93 2.84 10.30
N GLY A 49 -5.92 3.64 9.89
CA GLY A 49 -5.87 5.11 9.96
C GLY A 49 -5.22 5.77 8.74
N GLY A 50 -4.91 5.00 7.70
CA GLY A 50 -4.42 5.52 6.43
C GLY A 50 -5.51 6.14 5.55
N PRO A 51 -5.17 6.49 4.30
CA PRO A 51 -6.07 7.21 3.40
C PRO A 51 -7.28 6.37 2.98
N GLU A 52 -8.48 6.93 3.18
CA GLU A 52 -9.74 6.35 2.70
C GLU A 52 -9.77 6.24 1.17
N ARG A 53 -10.64 5.39 0.62
CA ARG A 53 -10.78 5.18 -0.83
C ARG A 53 -11.00 6.47 -1.63
N THR A 54 -11.74 7.42 -1.07
CA THR A 54 -12.05 8.71 -1.70
C THR A 54 -10.98 9.77 -1.47
N HIS A 55 -9.90 9.43 -0.75
CA HIS A 55 -8.85 10.36 -0.40
C HIS A 55 -8.02 10.73 -1.64
N PRO A 56 -7.65 12.01 -1.84
CA PRO A 56 -6.83 12.46 -2.98
C PRO A 56 -5.40 11.90 -2.98
N PHE A 57 -5.01 11.22 -1.89
CA PHE A 57 -3.76 10.46 -1.84
C PHE A 57 -3.69 9.38 -2.92
N TRP A 58 -4.82 8.73 -3.21
CA TRP A 58 -4.86 7.65 -4.20
C TRP A 58 -4.85 8.22 -5.62
N ASP A 59 -3.93 7.73 -6.44
CA ASP A 59 -3.95 7.99 -7.87
C ASP A 59 -4.99 7.04 -8.49
N GLN A 60 -6.20 7.54 -8.72
CA GLN A 60 -7.30 6.75 -9.29
C GLN A 60 -7.23 6.77 -10.83
N ARG A 61 -7.12 5.58 -11.43
CA ARG A 61 -7.16 5.40 -12.89
C ARG A 61 -8.05 4.23 -13.23
N ASP A 62 -8.99 4.43 -14.15
CA ASP A 62 -9.92 3.38 -14.61
C ASP A 62 -10.73 2.71 -13.47
N GLY A 63 -10.98 3.44 -12.37
CA GLY A 63 -11.66 2.91 -11.18
C GLY A 63 -10.76 2.06 -10.26
N GLU A 64 -9.48 1.97 -10.56
CA GLU A 64 -8.48 1.29 -9.73
C GLU A 64 -7.63 2.30 -8.94
N PHE A 65 -7.12 1.86 -7.78
CA PHE A 65 -6.31 2.69 -6.89
C PHE A 65 -4.82 2.41 -7.07
N TYR A 66 -4.02 3.43 -7.32
CA TYR A 66 -2.57 3.33 -7.41
C TYR A 66 -1.90 4.14 -6.31
N LEU A 67 -0.73 3.67 -5.86
CA LEU A 67 0.12 4.44 -4.96
C LEU A 67 0.69 5.65 -5.72
N PRO A 68 0.63 6.86 -5.14
CA PRO A 68 1.24 8.03 -5.76
C PRO A 68 2.77 7.87 -5.79
N ALA A 69 3.42 8.53 -6.76
CA ALA A 69 4.88 8.42 -6.92
C ALA A 69 5.66 8.82 -5.66
N GLU A 70 5.13 9.76 -4.88
CA GLU A 70 5.71 10.18 -3.61
C GLU A 70 5.67 9.07 -2.56
N ALA A 71 4.55 8.32 -2.48
CA ALA A 71 4.44 7.17 -1.59
C ALA A 71 5.41 6.05 -1.98
N VAL A 72 5.53 5.79 -3.28
CA VAL A 72 6.50 4.80 -3.78
C VAL A 72 7.94 5.19 -3.39
N ARG A 73 8.30 6.47 -3.54
CA ARG A 73 9.64 6.97 -3.14
C ARG A 73 9.89 6.81 -1.64
N TRP A 74 8.89 7.13 -0.81
CA TRP A 74 8.99 6.94 0.63
C TRP A 74 9.21 5.47 1.00
N ILE A 75 8.42 4.55 0.41
CA ILE A 75 8.52 3.11 0.64
C ILE A 75 9.90 2.57 0.22
N ILE A 76 10.43 3.03 -0.92
CA ILE A 76 11.77 2.65 -1.39
C ILE A 76 12.86 3.13 -0.42
N GLY A 77 12.68 4.29 0.21
CA GLY A 77 13.60 4.83 1.22
C GLY A 77 13.48 4.18 2.59
N CYS A 78 12.46 3.34 2.82
CA CYS A 78 12.22 2.68 4.10
C CYS A 78 13.26 1.57 4.36
N PRO A 79 13.81 1.44 5.58
CA PRO A 79 14.81 0.41 5.91
C PRO A 79 14.29 -1.03 5.70
N ASP A 80 12.98 -1.26 5.78
CA ASP A 80 12.36 -2.57 5.55
C ASP A 80 12.23 -2.94 4.07
N PHE A 81 12.49 -2.01 3.14
CA PHE A 81 12.29 -2.22 1.70
C PHE A 81 13.02 -3.45 1.17
N ASP A 82 14.33 -3.56 1.45
CA ASP A 82 15.16 -4.69 1.01
C ASP A 82 14.67 -6.03 1.58
N ARG A 83 14.25 -6.04 2.85
CA ARG A 83 13.69 -7.23 3.50
C ARG A 83 12.37 -7.67 2.86
N LEU A 84 11.52 -6.72 2.48
CA LEU A 84 10.21 -6.99 1.86
C LEU A 84 10.35 -7.45 0.40
N LYS A 85 11.40 -7.01 -0.31
CA LYS A 85 11.70 -7.43 -1.67
C LYS A 85 12.15 -8.90 -1.77
N LEU A 86 12.73 -9.46 -0.70
CA LEU A 86 13.20 -10.85 -0.71
C LEU A 86 12.05 -11.84 -0.87
N PRO A 87 12.20 -12.91 -1.69
CA PRO A 87 11.24 -14.00 -1.74
C PRO A 87 11.28 -14.76 -0.41
N LYS A 88 10.19 -14.71 0.36
CA LYS A 88 9.99 -15.54 1.56
C LYS A 88 8.82 -16.47 1.30
N GLU A 89 8.87 -17.63 1.94
CA GLU A 89 7.76 -18.57 1.99
C GLU A 89 6.49 -17.85 2.46
N PRO A 90 5.36 -17.98 1.74
CA PRO A 90 4.15 -17.23 2.05
C PRO A 90 3.54 -17.67 3.38
N ASP A 91 3.08 -16.70 4.19
CA ASP A 91 2.48 -17.02 5.48
C ASP A 91 1.09 -17.62 5.25
N PRO A 92 0.76 -18.77 5.87
CA PRO A 92 -0.54 -19.41 5.68
C PRO A 92 -1.73 -18.54 6.12
N ARG A 93 -1.52 -17.57 7.02
CA ARG A 93 -2.57 -16.59 7.40
C ARG A 93 -2.89 -15.59 6.29
N ALA A 94 -1.98 -15.40 5.34
CA ALA A 94 -2.17 -14.45 4.27
C ALA A 94 -2.93 -15.01 3.04
N ALA A 95 -3.29 -16.29 3.08
CA ALA A 95 -4.11 -16.91 2.04
C ALA A 95 -5.43 -16.16 1.79
N TYR A 96 -5.96 -15.47 2.80
CA TYR A 96 -7.16 -14.64 2.68
C TYR A 96 -6.95 -13.39 1.79
N PHE A 97 -5.78 -12.76 1.90
CA PHE A 97 -5.42 -11.54 1.15
C PHE A 97 -5.23 -11.85 -0.35
N ARG A 98 -4.76 -13.07 -0.66
CA ARG A 98 -4.50 -13.52 -2.03
C ARG A 98 -5.76 -13.75 -2.87
N ARG A 99 -6.93 -14.01 -2.26
CA ARG A 99 -8.18 -14.24 -3.00
C ARG A 99 -8.63 -13.03 -3.81
N GLY A 100 -8.29 -11.82 -3.37
CA GLY A 100 -8.66 -10.56 -4.04
C GLY A 100 -7.54 -9.91 -4.84
N TRP A 101 -6.36 -10.54 -4.95
CA TRP A 101 -5.26 -9.98 -5.73
C TRP A 101 -5.39 -10.34 -7.20
N PRO A 102 -5.11 -9.40 -8.13
CA PRO A 102 -5.03 -9.71 -9.54
C PRO A 102 -3.95 -10.77 -9.71
N HIS A 103 -4.39 -12.00 -9.98
CA HIS A 103 -3.46 -13.07 -10.31
C HIS A 103 -2.79 -12.63 -11.61
N ARG A 104 -1.47 -12.35 -11.57
CA ARG A 104 -0.69 -12.29 -12.79
C ARG A 104 -0.90 -13.64 -13.47
N ARG A 105 -1.77 -13.69 -14.50
CA ARG A 105 -1.85 -14.83 -15.40
C ARG A 105 -0.47 -14.92 -16.02
N ARG A 106 0.35 -15.81 -15.46
CA ARG A 106 1.62 -16.22 -16.03
C ARG A 106 1.24 -17.10 -17.21
N GLY A 107 0.81 -16.46 -18.30
CA GLY A 107 0.63 -17.09 -19.60
C GLY A 107 2.03 -17.45 -20.08
N TYR A 108 2.47 -18.66 -19.75
CA TYR A 108 3.52 -19.31 -20.50
C TYR A 108 2.90 -19.72 -21.84
N ALA A 109 3.46 -19.14 -22.90
CA ALA A 109 3.37 -19.66 -24.26
C ALA A 109 4.17 -20.96 -24.38
#